data_AF-A0A9E5DY89-F1
#
_entry.id   AF-A0A9E5DY89-F1
#
_cell.length_a   1.000
_cell.length_b   1.000
_cell.length_c   1.000
_cell.angle_alpha   90.00
_cell.angle_beta   90.00
_cell.angle_gamma   90.00
#
_symmetry.space_group_name_H-M   'P 1'
#
loop_
_entity.id
_entity.type
_entity.pdbx_description
1 polymer ?
#
loop_
_entity_poly.entity_id
_entity_poly.type
_entity_poly.pdbx_seq_one_letter_code
_entity_poly.pdbx_strand_id
1 'polypeptide(L)'
;MYDTNRWRPTATTAFRQGAFEFWVNTRETEYEPPHVHIWFADAGTEARITLTTSDWMDKQPPKAAQGIQIFLERREELVALWNKIHTNRQVQ
;
A
#
# COMPACT_ATOMS: atom_id res chain seq x y z
N MET A 1 -2.98 -3.21 23.20
CA MET A 1 -1.81 -2.54 22.62
C MET A 1 -1.51 -3.25 21.33
N TYR A 2 -1.75 -2.63 20.18
CA TYR A 2 -1.41 -3.25 18.89
C TYR A 2 0.08 -3.06 18.68
N ASP A 3 0.78 -4.17 18.44
CA ASP A 3 2.21 -4.20 18.17
C ASP A 3 2.51 -3.36 16.92
N THR A 4 3.06 -2.17 17.14
CA THR A 4 3.46 -1.22 16.08
C THR A 4 4.73 -1.67 15.36
N ASN A 5 5.32 -2.79 15.79
CA ASN A 5 6.62 -3.27 15.35
C ASN A 5 6.49 -4.50 14.44
N ARG A 6 5.51 -4.47 13.53
CA ARG A 6 5.42 -5.49 12.49
C ARG A 6 6.57 -5.29 11.51
N TRP A 7 7.61 -6.10 11.70
CA TRP A 7 8.84 -6.06 10.92
C TRP A 7 8.53 -6.42 9.44
N ARG A 8 8.45 -5.40 8.58
CA ARG A 8 8.38 -5.54 7.12
C ARG A 8 9.74 -5.12 6.54
N PRO A 9 10.74 -6.01 6.50
CA PRO A 9 12.12 -5.65 6.12
C PRO A 9 12.22 -5.13 4.69
N THR A 10 11.22 -5.46 3.86
CA THR A 10 11.18 -5.14 2.44
C THR A 10 10.03 -4.19 2.11
N ALA A 11 9.65 -3.27 3.00
CA ALA A 11 8.61 -2.28 2.72
C ALA A 11 9.01 -0.88 3.17
N THR A 12 8.51 0.12 2.44
CA THR A 12 8.56 1.52 2.84
C THR A 12 7.15 1.97 3.19
N THR A 13 6.90 2.25 4.47
CA THR A 13 5.64 2.86 4.91
C THR A 13 5.51 4.25 4.31
N ALA A 14 4.41 4.49 3.60
CA ALA A 14 4.07 5.80 3.05
C ALA A 14 3.51 6.69 4.16
N PHE A 15 2.44 6.24 4.82
CA PHE A 15 1.79 6.95 5.91
C PHE A 15 0.86 6.04 6.71
N ARG A 16 0.39 6.56 7.84
CA ARG A 16 -0.65 5.96 8.70
C ARG A 16 -1.77 6.97 8.90
N GLN A 17 -3.01 6.52 8.83
CA GLN A 17 -4.20 7.32 9.09
C GLN A 17 -5.21 6.49 9.86
N GLY A 18 -5.35 6.78 11.16
CA GLY A 18 -6.22 6.00 12.05
C GLY A 18 -5.86 4.51 12.08
N ALA A 19 -6.81 3.65 11.71
CA ALA A 19 -6.64 2.20 11.65
C ALA A 19 -6.01 1.69 10.33
N PHE A 20 -5.62 2.59 9.44
CA PHE A 20 -5.07 2.26 8.12
C PHE A 20 -3.59 2.59 8.05
N GLU A 21 -2.78 1.65 7.57
CA GLU A 21 -1.37 1.89 7.24
C GLU A 21 -1.16 1.57 5.77
N PHE A 22 -0.44 2.44 5.07
CA PHE A 22 -0.15 2.31 3.64
C PHE A 22 1.34 2.12 3.43
N TRP A 23 1.74 1.16 2.61
CA TRP A 23 3.14 0.95 2.24
C TRP A 23 3.27 0.41 0.83
N VAL A 24 4.49 0.55 0.30
CA VAL A 24 4.94 -0.03 -0.96
C VAL A 24 6.08 -0.99 -0.64
N ASN A 25 6.07 -2.22 -1.19
CA ASN A 25 7.23 -3.09 -0.97
C ASN A 25 8.41 -2.62 -1.81
N THR A 26 9.61 -2.78 -1.27
CA THR A 26 10.87 -2.46 -1.96
C THR A 26 11.26 -3.50 -3.00
N ARG A 27 10.55 -4.63 -3.06
CA ARG A 27 10.73 -5.72 -4.04
C ARG A 27 9.33 -6.23 -4.39
N GLU A 28 9.01 -6.17 -5.68
CA GLU A 28 7.74 -6.59 -6.25
C GLU A 28 8.02 -7.50 -7.44
N THR A 29 7.09 -8.40 -7.75
CA THR A 29 7.22 -9.26 -8.93
C THR A 29 7.02 -8.43 -10.20
N GLU A 30 7.74 -8.75 -11.28
CA GLU A 30 7.65 -8.01 -12.54
C GLU A 30 6.27 -8.13 -13.23
N TYR A 31 5.49 -9.13 -12.84
CA TYR A 31 4.17 -9.43 -13.41
C TYR A 31 3.02 -8.73 -12.68
N GLU A 32 3.26 -8.16 -11.50
CA GLU A 32 2.23 -7.44 -10.76
C GLU A 32 2.16 -5.98 -11.22
N PRO A 33 0.94 -5.44 -11.43
CA PRO A 33 0.79 -4.03 -11.75
C PRO A 33 1.27 -3.16 -10.58
N PRO A 34 1.61 -1.88 -10.82
CA PRO A 34 1.88 -0.94 -9.75
C PRO A 34 0.75 -0.91 -8.71
N HIS A 35 1.07 -1.11 -7.44
CA HIS A 35 0.07 -1.24 -6.40
C HIS A 35 0.54 -0.71 -5.04
N VAL A 36 -0.38 -0.50 -4.12
CA VAL A 36 -0.09 -0.15 -2.74
C VAL A 36 -0.73 -1.19 -1.84
N HIS A 37 -0.08 -1.48 -0.73
CA HIS A 37 -0.64 -2.31 0.31
C HIS A 37 -1.26 -1.46 1.40
N ILE A 38 -2.38 -1.94 1.94
CA ILE A 38 -3.11 -1.30 3.02
C ILE A 38 -3.35 -2.32 4.11
N TRP A 39 -2.91 -2.00 5.33
CA TRP A 39 -3.20 -2.77 6.53
C TRP A 39 -4.43 -2.18 7.21
N PHE A 40 -5.38 -3.05 7.50
CA PHE A 40 -6.60 -2.73 8.22
C PHE A 40 -6.45 -3.25 9.64
N ALA A 41 -5.98 -2.40 10.55
CA ALA A 41 -5.66 -2.80 11.93
C ALA A 41 -6.87 -3.44 12.64
N ASP A 42 -8.05 -2.86 12.46
CA ASP A 42 -9.30 -3.36 13.07
C ASP A 42 -9.71 -4.75 12.55
N ALA A 43 -9.40 -5.05 11.29
CA ALA A 43 -9.74 -6.32 10.66
C ALA A 43 -8.59 -7.33 10.74
N GLY A 44 -7.41 -6.92 11.19
CA GLY A 44 -6.21 -7.75 11.23
C GLY A 44 -5.86 -8.32 9.85
N THR A 45 -6.09 -7.57 8.77
CA THR A 45 -5.87 -8.05 7.39
C THR A 45 -5.22 -7.00 6.50
N GLU A 46 -4.58 -7.49 5.45
CA GLU A 46 -3.96 -6.71 4.39
C GLU A 46 -4.82 -6.81 3.13
N ALA A 47 -4.82 -5.74 2.33
CA ALA A 47 -5.36 -5.75 0.98
C ALA A 47 -4.54 -4.83 0.08
N ARG A 48 -4.57 -5.09 -1.23
CA ARG A 48 -3.82 -4.33 -2.23
C ARG A 48 -4.75 -3.57 -3.17
N ILE A 49 -4.34 -2.36 -3.52
CA ILE A 49 -5.03 -1.50 -4.51
C ILE A 49 -4.07 -1.17 -5.64
N THR A 50 -4.51 -1.31 -6.89
CA THR A 50 -3.72 -0.88 -8.06
C THR A 50 -3.58 0.64 -8.09
N LEU A 51 -2.37 1.13 -8.34
CA LEU A 51 -2.11 2.56 -8.48
C LEU A 51 -2.67 3.11 -9.81
N THR A 52 -2.87 2.26 -10.81
CA THR A 52 -3.34 2.63 -12.15
C THR A 52 -4.86 2.75 -12.24
N THR A 53 -5.60 1.72 -11.82
CA THR A 53 -7.06 1.67 -11.92
C THR A 53 -7.78 2.01 -10.61
N SER A 54 -7.07 2.00 -9.47
CA SER A 54 -7.65 2.17 -8.13
C SER A 54 -8.57 1.00 -7.72
N ASP A 55 -8.40 -0.16 -8.36
CA ASP A 55 -9.16 -1.37 -8.05
C ASP A 55 -8.46 -2.20 -6.99
N TRP A 56 -9.27 -2.89 -6.18
CA TRP A 56 -8.76 -3.90 -5.26
C TRP A 56 -8.24 -5.11 -6.04
N MET A 57 -7.01 -5.54 -5.74
CA MET A 57 -6.44 -6.77 -6.31
C MET A 57 -6.90 -8.01 -5.56
N ASP A 58 -7.30 -7.84 -4.30
CA ASP A 58 -7.76 -8.90 -3.40
C ASP A 58 -9.22 -8.70 -3.02
N LYS A 59 -9.78 -9.65 -2.26
CA LYS A 59 -11.10 -9.50 -1.65
C LYS A 59 -11.12 -8.25 -0.76
N GLN A 60 -12.13 -7.41 -0.94
CA GLN A 60 -12.30 -6.19 -0.16
C GLN A 60 -12.41 -6.50 1.34
N PRO A 61 -11.58 -5.87 2.19
CA PRO A 61 -11.66 -6.05 3.63
C PRO A 61 -12.84 -5.25 4.23
N PRO A 62 -13.25 -5.54 5.48
CA PRO A 62 -14.12 -4.64 6.23
C PRO A 62 -13.58 -3.21 6.20
N LYS A 63 -14.49 -2.23 6.05
CA LYS A 63 -14.14 -0.80 5.87
C LYS A 63 -13.33 -0.47 4.61
N ALA A 64 -13.35 -1.33 3.57
CA ALA A 64 -12.74 -1.04 2.27
C ALA A 64 -13.11 0.34 1.72
N ALA A 65 -14.37 0.78 1.89
CA ALA A 65 -14.84 2.10 1.48
C ALA A 65 -14.06 3.27 2.11
N GLN A 66 -13.65 3.15 3.37
CA GLN A 66 -12.83 4.17 4.04
C GLN A 66 -11.37 4.09 3.57
N GLY A 67 -10.85 2.87 3.44
CA GLY A 67 -9.49 2.64 2.94
C GLY A 67 -9.29 3.19 1.52
N ILE A 68 -10.25 2.93 0.61
CA ILE A 68 -10.21 3.46 -0.76
C ILE A 68 -10.37 4.98 -0.79
N GLN A 69 -11.17 5.57 0.09
CA GLN A 69 -11.30 7.03 0.16
C GLN A 69 -9.95 7.68 0.53
N ILE A 70 -9.30 7.19 1.58
CA ILE A 70 -7.97 7.68 2.01
C ILE A 70 -6.93 7.46 0.92
N PHE A 71 -7.00 6.31 0.23
CA PHE A 71 -6.16 6.03 -0.93
C PHE A 71 -6.32 7.10 -2.01
N LEU A 72 -7.55 7.42 -2.41
CA LEU A 72 -7.84 8.38 -3.47
C LEU A 72 -7.38 9.79 -3.09
N GLU A 73 -7.54 10.18 -1.83
CA GLU A 73 -7.08 11.47 -1.29
C GLU A 73 -5.55 11.62 -1.35
N ARG A 74 -4.80 10.52 -1.27
CA ARG A 74 -3.32 10.53 -1.21
C ARG A 74 -2.65 9.76 -2.34
N ARG A 75 -3.37 9.52 -3.43
CA ARG A 75 -2.92 8.67 -4.55
C ARG A 75 -1.63 9.18 -5.17
N GLU A 76 -1.49 10.48 -5.33
CA GLU A 76 -0.30 11.09 -5.94
C GLU A 76 0.97 10.82 -5.12
N GLU A 77 0.88 10.91 -3.79
CA GLU A 77 2.01 10.61 -2.90
C GLU A 77 2.43 9.14 -2.98
N LEU A 78 1.45 8.23 -3.08
CA LEU A 78 1.69 6.80 -3.23
C LEU A 78 2.32 6.45 -4.58
N VAL A 79 1.87 7.09 -5.66
CA VAL A 79 2.47 6.94 -7.00
C VAL A 79 3.91 7.48 -7.01
N ALA A 80 4.15 8.63 -6.39
CA ALA A 80 5.50 9.20 -6.29
C ALA A 80 6.43 8.28 -5.49
N LEU A 81 5.94 7.70 -4.38
CA LEU A 81 6.70 6.73 -3.59
C LEU A 81 7.02 5.47 -4.39
N TRP A 82 6.03 4.90 -5.09
CA TRP A 82 6.23 3.74 -5.95
C TRP A 82 7.31 4.01 -7.00
N ASN A 83 7.20 5.11 -7.74
CA ASN A 83 8.21 5.48 -8.75
C ASN A 83 9.60 5.67 -8.13
N LYS A 84 9.70 6.29 -6.95
CA LYS A 84 10.97 6.44 -6.24
C LYS A 84 11.62 5.10 -5.91
N ILE A 85 10.82 4.10 -5.55
CA ILE A 85 11.29 2.76 -5.17
C ILE A 85 11.62 1.90 -6.40
N HIS A 86 10.79 1.95 -7.44
CA HIS A 86 10.84 1.01 -8.56
C HIS A 86 11.49 1.57 -9.84
N THR A 87 11.45 2.89 -10.07
CA THR A 87 12.08 3.52 -11.26
C THR A 87 13.58 3.73 -11.07
N ASN A 88 14.04 4.01 -9.85
CA ASN A 88 15.49 4.09 -9.54
C ASN A 88 16.23 2.75 -9.69
N ARG A 89 15.52 1.64 -9.92
CA ARG A 89 16.11 0.31 -10.15
C ARG A 89 16.34 -0.01 -11.63
N GLN A 90 15.83 0.77 -12.57
CA GLN A 90 16.00 0.49 -14.00
C GLN A 90 17.27 1.14 -14.62
N VAL A 91 18.16 1.71 -13.80
CA VAL A 91 19.38 2.41 -14.27
C VAL A 91 20.66 1.86 -13.63
N GLN A 92 20.71 0.59 -13.25
CA GLN A 92 21.95 -0.09 -12.85
C GLN A 92 22.15 -1.39 -13.62
#